data_AF-A0ABD5DXC2-F1
#
_entry.id   AF-A0ABD5DXC2-F1
#
_cell.length_a   1.000
_cell.length_b   1.000
_cell.length_c   1.000
_cell.angle_alpha   90.00
_cell.angle_beta   90.00
_cell.angle_gamma   90.00
#
_symmetry.space_group_name_H-M   'P 1'
#
loop_
_entity.id
_entity.type
_entity.pdbx_description
1 polymer ?
#
loop_
_entity_poly.entity_id
_entity_poly.type
_entity_poly.pdbx_seq_one_letter_code
_entity_poly.pdbx_strand_id
1 'polypeptide(L)' 'PQQVAERIREYQALGISNFIFSGYPHLEEAHRFAELVMPLLPLENGASSKARSVNTGPFGETIGGDKRPVRQVSAS' A
#
# COMPACT_ATOMS: atom_id res chain seq x y z
N PRO A 1 -0.03 -8.34 21.09
CA PRO A 1 -0.22 -7.32 20.02
C PRO A 1 -0.01 -5.89 20.52
N GLN A 2 -0.42 -5.58 21.76
CA GLN A 2 -0.28 -4.26 22.39
C GLN A 2 1.18 -3.82 22.47
N GLN A 3 2.08 -4.70 22.93
CA GLN A 3 3.51 -4.42 22.99
C GLN A 3 4.10 -4.05 21.62
N VAL A 4 3.68 -4.74 20.56
CA VAL A 4 4.14 -4.45 19.18
C VAL A 4 3.63 -3.06 18.74
N ALA A 5 2.37 -2.75 18.99
CA ALA A 5 1.80 -1.45 18.68
C ALA A 5 2.48 -0.31 19.46
N GLU A 6 2.82 -0.54 20.73
CA GLU A 6 3.55 0.42 21.57
C GLU A 6 4.94 0.71 20.99
N ARG A 7 5.71 -0.32 20.62
CA ARG A 7 7.02 -0.14 19.98
C ARG A 7 6.93 0.59 18.65
N ILE A 8 5.93 0.29 17.82
CA ILE A 8 5.70 1.03 16.58
C ILE A 8 5.47 2.52 16.88
N ARG A 9 4.65 2.85 17.90
CA ARG A 9 4.39 4.24 18.27
C ARG A 9 5.62 4.96 18.82
N GLU A 10 6.46 4.28 19.61
CA GLU A 10 7.75 4.83 20.05
C GLU A 10 8.61 5.25 18.85
N TYR A 11 8.72 4.38 17.85
CA TYR A 11 9.46 4.70 16.61
C TYR A 11 8.80 5.81 15.79
N GLN A 12 7.46 5.84 15.71
CA GLN A 12 6.73 6.94 15.07
C GLN A 12 6.98 8.27 15.76
N ALA A 13 7.04 8.30 17.09
CA ALA A 13 7.36 9.50 17.87
C ALA A 13 8.79 10.00 17.63
N LEU A 14 9.70 9.11 17.22
CA LEU A 14 11.05 9.47 16.77
C LEU A 14 11.11 9.91 15.29
N GLY A 15 9.96 9.98 14.60
CA GLY A 15 9.87 10.40 13.20
C GLY A 15 10.02 9.28 12.17
N ILE A 16 10.01 8.00 12.60
CA ILE A 16 10.05 6.87 11.66
C ILE A 16 8.65 6.63 11.09
N SER A 17 8.49 6.87 9.79
CA SER A 17 7.21 6.74 9.09
C SER A 17 7.01 5.41 8.37
N ASN A 18 8.09 4.71 8.02
CA ASN A 18 8.04 3.52 7.18
C ASN A 18 8.67 2.33 7.92
N PHE A 19 7.94 1.22 7.92
CA PHE A 19 8.35 -0.02 8.57
C PHE A 19 8.31 -1.17 7.56
N ILE A 20 9.36 -1.98 7.56
CA ILE A 20 9.42 -3.23 6.80
C ILE A 20 9.36 -4.37 7.82
N PHE A 21 8.27 -5.14 7.80
CA PHE A 21 8.05 -6.26 8.71
C PHE A 21 8.30 -7.58 8.00
N SER A 22 8.73 -8.59 8.76
CA SER A 22 8.88 -9.97 8.31
C SER A 22 8.41 -10.91 9.43
N GLY A 23 7.65 -11.94 9.07
CA GLY A 23 7.25 -13.02 9.96
C GLY A 23 7.11 -14.32 9.18
N TYR A 24 7.34 -15.47 9.82
CA TYR A 24 7.27 -16.77 9.14
C TYR A 24 6.16 -17.64 9.75
N PRO A 25 5.28 -18.25 8.94
CA PRO A 25 5.19 -18.12 7.49
C PRO A 25 4.59 -16.77 7.06
N HIS A 26 5.06 -16.24 5.93
CA HIS A 26 4.84 -14.83 5.55
C HIS A 26 3.37 -14.44 5.40
N LEU A 27 2.56 -15.31 4.79
CA LEU A 27 1.16 -15.01 4.51
C LEU A 27 0.35 -14.93 5.81
N GLU A 28 0.48 -15.95 6.65
CA GLU A 28 -0.23 -16.09 7.91
C GLU A 28 0.13 -14.96 8.89
N GLU A 29 1.41 -14.59 8.97
CA GLU A 29 1.81 -13.45 9.81
C GLU A 29 1.34 -12.11 9.27
N ALA A 30 1.32 -11.91 7.96
CA ALA A 30 0.76 -10.69 7.39
C ALA A 30 -0.73 -10.53 7.78
N HIS A 31 -1.51 -11.63 7.70
CA HIS A 31 -2.90 -11.65 8.15
C HIS A 31 -3.02 -11.40 9.65
N ARG A 32 -2.24 -12.11 10.47
CA ARG A 32 -2.25 -11.93 11.94
C ARG A 32 -1.91 -10.49 12.33
N PHE A 33 -0.94 -9.86 11.69
CA PHE A 33 -0.58 -8.47 11.95
C PHE A 33 -1.71 -7.51 11.56
N ALA A 34 -2.33 -7.72 10.40
CA ALA A 34 -3.46 -6.94 9.93
C ALA A 34 -4.67 -7.03 10.87
N GLU A 35 -4.91 -8.19 11.48
CA GLU A 35 -6.04 -8.40 12.40
C GLU A 35 -5.76 -7.90 13.81
N LEU A 36 -4.54 -8.12 14.32
CA LEU A 36 -4.25 -7.92 15.75
C LEU A 36 -3.52 -6.61 16.06
N VAL A 37 -2.75 -6.07 15.12
CA VAL A 37 -1.87 -4.90 15.37
C VAL A 37 -2.35 -3.66 14.64
N MET A 38 -2.69 -3.76 13.35
CA MET A 38 -3.16 -2.61 12.57
C MET A 38 -4.34 -1.85 13.22
N PRO A 39 -5.35 -2.50 13.84
CA PRO A 39 -6.46 -1.78 14.48
C PRO A 39 -6.03 -0.96 15.71
N LEU A 40 -4.86 -1.26 16.28
CA LEU A 40 -4.33 -0.53 17.43
C LEU A 40 -3.53 0.71 16.98
N LEU A 41 -3.16 0.82 15.71
CA LEU A 41 -2.36 1.93 15.21
C LEU A 41 -3.25 3.10 14.78
N PRO A 42 -2.85 4.36 15.02
CA PRO A 42 -3.54 5.52 14.48
C PRO A 42 -3.21 5.63 12.98
N LEU A 43 -3.85 4.77 12.18
CA LEU A 43 -3.78 4.87 10.73
C LEU A 43 -4.64 6.08 10.35
N GLU A 44 -4.05 7.04 9.63
CA GLU A 44 -4.90 7.99 8.92
C GLU A 44 -5.80 7.17 7.98
N ASN A 45 -7.10 7.20 8.22
CA ASN A 45 -8.11 6.64 7.30
C ASN A 45 -8.06 7.30 5.90
N GLY A 46 -7.10 8.20 5.68
CA GLY A 46 -6.71 8.88 4.46
C GLY A 46 -5.98 8.00 3.43
N ALA A 47 -6.34 6.72 3.31
CA ALA A 47 -6.54 6.21 1.97
C ALA A 47 -7.80 6.91 1.42
N SER A 48 -7.69 8.23 1.19
CA SER A 48 -8.44 8.84 0.11
C SER A 48 -8.27 7.87 -1.03
N SER A 49 -9.39 7.43 -1.57
CA SER A 49 -9.49 6.94 -2.92
C SER A 49 -8.82 7.94 -3.87
N LYS A 50 -7.48 8.03 -3.86
CA LYS A 50 -6.75 8.18 -5.11
C LYS A 50 -7.14 6.91 -5.82
N ALA A 51 -8.17 7.06 -6.65
CA ALA A 51 -8.70 6.01 -7.50
C ALA A 51 -7.51 5.14 -7.88
N ARG A 52 -7.49 3.89 -7.40
CA ARG A 52 -6.46 2.94 -7.81
C ARG A 52 -6.52 3.01 -9.32
N SER A 53 -5.58 3.72 -9.95
CA SER A 53 -5.41 3.64 -11.38
C SER A 53 -4.82 2.24 -11.52
N VAL A 54 -5.71 1.26 -11.61
CA VAL A 54 -5.32 -0.09 -11.95
C VAL A 54 -4.70 0.08 -13.32
N ASN A 55 -3.37 -0.01 -13.37
CA ASN A 55 -2.63 -0.03 -14.62
C ASN A 55 -2.88 -1.42 -15.22
N THR A 56 -4.09 -1.65 -15.69
CA THR A 56 -4.50 -2.83 -16.48
C THR A 56 -4.28 -2.57 -17.98
N GLY A 57 -3.39 -1.62 -18.31
CA GLY A 57 -2.89 -1.44 -19.66
C GLY A 57 -1.73 -2.41 -19.94
N PRO A 58 -1.28 -2.54 -21.20
CA PRO A 58 -0.16 -3.40 -21.54
C PRO A 58 1.06 -3.01 -20.71
N PHE A 59 1.45 -3.88 -19.78
CA PHE A 59 2.64 -3.69 -18.97
C PHE A 59 3.85 -3.60 -19.90
N GLY A 60 4.50 -2.43 -19.97
CA GLY A 60 5.78 -2.27 -20.67
C GLY A 60 5.92 -1.09 -21.63
N GLU A 61 4.85 -0.36 -21.95
CA GLU A 61 4.89 0.70 -22.97
C GLU A 61 4.65 2.10 -22.41
N THR A 62 5.41 2.54 -21.39
CA THR A 62 5.52 3.98 -21.09
C THR A 62 6.87 4.28 -20.45
N ILE A 63 7.93 4.21 -21.26
CA ILE A 63 9.22 4.82 -20.93
C ILE A 63 9.31 6.11 -21.77
N GLY A 64 8.77 7.21 -21.23
CA GLY A 64 8.87 8.54 -21.84
C GLY A 64 7.56 9.07 -22.45
N GLY A 65 6.83 9.88 -21.68
CA GLY A 65 5.72 10.71 -22.13
C GLY A 65 4.41 10.43 -21.39
N ASP A 66 3.88 11.42 -20.66
CA ASP A 66 2.59 11.37 -19.94
C ASP A 66 1.35 11.25 -20.85
N LYS A 67 1.52 10.99 -22.15
CA LYS A 67 0.43 10.89 -23.13
C LYS A 67 0.05 9.43 -23.32
N ARG A 68 -1.07 9.03 -22.72
CA ARG A 68 -1.71 7.75 -23.02
C ARG A 68 -2.34 7.80 -24.41
N PRO A 69 -2.14 6.79 -25.28
CA PRO A 69 -2.83 6.74 -26.56
C PRO A 69 -4.33 6.61 -26.32
N VAL A 70 -5.12 7.55 -26.85
CA VAL A 70 -6.57 7.43 -26.85
C VAL A 70 -6.98 6.36 -27.84
N ARG A 71 -7.81 5.40 -27.38
CA ARG A 71 -8.34 4.31 -28.19
C ARG A 71 -9.13 4.91 -29.37
N GLN A 72 -8.53 4.93 -30.56
CA GLN A 72 -9.29 5.21 -31.78
C GLN A 72 -10.17 4.00 -32.06
N VAL A 73 -11.48 4.21 -32.02
CA VAL A 73 -12.46 3.22 -32.46
C VAL A 73 -12.36 3.22 -33.98
N SER A 74 -11.82 2.14 -34.55
CA SER A 74 -11.75 1.97 -36.01
C SER A 74 -13.14 2.13 -36.62
N ALA A 75 -13.25 3.02 -37.60
CA ALA A 75 -14.44 3.13 -38.44
C ALA A 75 -14.52 1.91 -39.39
N SER A 76 -15.76 1.52 -39.69
CA SER A 76 -16.16 0.36 -40.51
C SER A 76 -15.61 0.34 -41.93
#